data_AF-A0A661FH23-F1
#
_entry.id   AF-A0A661FH23-F1
#
_cell.length_a   1.000
_cell.length_b   1.000
_cell.length_c   1.000
_cell.angle_alpha   90.00
_cell.angle_beta   90.00
_cell.angle_gamma   90.00
#
_symmetry.space_group_name_H-M   'P 1'
#
loop_
_entity.id
_entity.type
_entity.pdbx_description
1 polymer ?
#
loop_
_entity_poly.entity_id
_entity_poly.type
_entity_poly.pdbx_seq_one_letter_code
_entity_poly.pdbx_strand_id
1 'polypeptide(L)' 'MLTLLDPKQANQAFPAVTLALSEPDGLLAVGGCLSTRRIINAYSQGIFPWYSNDDPILWWSPDPRLVIFPEKLHISKSL' A
#
# COMPACT_ATOMS: atom_id res chain seq x y z
N MET A 1 -5.86 -12.19 9.41
CA MET A 1 -6.27 -11.17 10.42
C MET A 1 -5.49 -9.91 10.10
N LEU A 2 -6.16 -8.77 9.94
CA LEU A 2 -5.48 -7.51 9.58
C LEU A 2 -4.66 -6.98 10.77
N THR A 3 -3.46 -6.48 10.48
CA THR A 3 -2.61 -5.85 11.49
C THR A 3 -3.06 -4.42 11.75
N LEU A 4 -3.28 -4.07 13.02
CA LEU A 4 -3.54 -2.70 13.44
C LEU A 4 -2.22 -1.98 13.75
N LEU A 5 -1.95 -0.88 13.06
CA LEU A 5 -0.75 -0.07 13.21
C LEU A 5 -0.99 1.07 14.20
N ASP A 6 -0.01 1.35 15.06
CA ASP A 6 -0.08 2.40 16.06
C ASP A 6 0.23 3.77 15.44
N PRO A 7 -0.67 4.77 15.54
CA PRO A 7 -0.46 6.12 15.01
C PRO A 7 0.74 6.85 15.64
N LYS A 8 1.14 6.49 16.87
CA LYS A 8 2.27 7.11 17.58
C LYS A 8 3.61 6.46 17.25
N GLN A 9 3.62 5.31 16.59
CA GLN A 9 4.84 4.56 16.28
C GLN A 9 5.10 4.53 14.78
N ALA A 10 5.63 5.63 14.23
CA ALA A 10 5.99 5.69 12.80
C ALA A 10 7.00 4.61 12.35
N ASN A 11 7.72 4.00 13.30
CA ASN A 11 8.80 3.02 13.04
C ASN A 11 8.36 1.57 13.16
N GLN A 12 7.13 1.33 13.64
CA GLN A 12 6.60 -0.02 13.74
C GLN A 12 6.60 -0.65 12.33
N ALA A 13 7.13 -1.86 12.25
CA ALA A 13 7.23 -2.62 11.01
C ALA A 13 5.83 -2.92 10.43
N PHE A 14 5.76 -2.97 9.10
CA PHE A 14 4.62 -3.57 8.42
C PHE A 14 4.68 -5.11 8.55
N PRO A 15 3.53 -5.79 8.53
CA PRO A 15 3.52 -7.25 8.36
C PRO A 15 4.08 -7.63 6.98
N ALA A 16 4.52 -8.87 6.82
CA ALA A 16 4.97 -9.38 5.53
C ALA A 16 3.85 -9.28 4.48
N VAL A 17 4.18 -8.81 3.27
CA VAL A 17 3.20 -8.61 2.17
C VAL A 17 2.47 -9.88 1.76
N THR A 18 3.07 -11.05 1.98
CA THR A 18 2.45 -12.37 1.74
C THR A 18 1.25 -12.66 2.66
N LEU A 19 1.02 -11.84 3.69
CA LEU A 19 -0.12 -11.93 4.59
C LEU A 19 -1.28 -11.02 4.17
N ALA A 20 -1.15 -10.29 3.05
CA ALA A 20 -2.23 -9.51 2.48
C ALA A 20 -3.45 -10.41 2.18
N LEU A 21 -4.65 -9.86 2.35
CA LEU A 21 -5.88 -10.56 2.01
C LEU A 21 -5.96 -10.75 0.49
N SER A 22 -6.54 -11.89 0.07
CA SER A 22 -6.92 -12.11 -1.32
C SER A 22 -8.22 -11.39 -1.69
N GLU A 23 -9.10 -11.17 -0.70
CA GLU A 23 -10.34 -10.43 -0.86
C GLU A 23 -10.61 -9.58 0.40
N PRO A 24 -10.62 -8.24 0.30
CA PRO A 24 -10.24 -7.45 -0.88
C PRO A 24 -8.74 -7.58 -1.19
N ASP A 25 -8.40 -7.73 -2.48
CA ASP A 25 -7.02 -8.00 -2.94
C ASP A 25 -6.01 -6.97 -2.41
N GLY A 26 -5.00 -7.47 -1.72
CA GLY A 26 -3.85 -6.71 -1.26
C GLY A 26 -4.03 -6.02 0.08
N LEU A 27 -5.21 -6.07 0.73
CA LEU A 27 -5.40 -5.39 2.00
C LEU A 27 -4.53 -6.02 3.10
N LEU A 28 -3.61 -5.24 3.67
CA LEU A 28 -2.53 -5.75 4.52
C LEU A 28 -2.63 -5.28 5.97
N ALA A 29 -2.91 -3.99 6.18
CA ALA A 29 -2.93 -3.38 7.51
C ALA A 29 -3.88 -2.17 7.58
N VAL A 30 -4.26 -1.81 8.81
CA VAL A 30 -5.17 -0.71 9.12
C VAL A 30 -4.51 0.22 10.15
N GLY A 31 -4.74 1.53 10.05
CA GLY A 31 -4.29 2.54 11.01
C GLY A 31 -2.87 3.06 10.77
N GLY A 32 -2.19 3.45 11.83
CA GLY A 32 -0.89 4.12 11.77
C GLY A 32 -1.03 5.62 11.48
N CYS A 33 -0.07 6.18 10.75
CA CYS A 33 -0.01 7.60 10.43
C CYS A 33 0.58 7.85 9.03
N LEU A 34 0.49 9.07 8.51
CA LEU A 34 1.06 9.44 7.20
C LEU A 34 2.35 10.24 7.34
N SER A 35 3.13 9.97 8.40
CA SER A 35 4.45 10.58 8.52
C SER A 35 5.36 10.14 7.37
N THR A 36 6.25 11.04 6.93
CA THR A 36 7.26 10.76 5.91
C THR A 36 8.00 9.44 6.14
N ARG A 37 8.36 9.16 7.40
CA ARG A 37 9.07 7.95 7.77
C ARG A 37 8.26 6.68 7.52
N ARG A 38 6.97 6.69 7.87
CA ARG A 38 6.07 5.55 7.64
C ARG A 38 5.78 5.34 6.15
N ILE A 39 5.58 6.43 5.40
CA ILE A 39 5.37 6.39 3.95
C ILE A 39 6.59 5.79 3.25
N ILE A 40 7.80 6.28 3.53
CA ILE A 40 9.04 5.73 2.95
C ILE A 40 9.17 4.23 3.26
N ASN A 41 8.91 3.83 4.51
CA ASN A 41 8.95 2.42 4.92
C ASN A 41 7.89 1.56 4.20
N ALA A 42 6.71 2.09 3.90
CA ALA A 42 5.69 1.39 3.15
C ALA A 42 6.12 1.17 1.70
N TYR A 43 6.50 2.24 1.00
CA TYR A 43 6.86 2.19 -0.41
C TYR A 43 8.11 1.32 -0.67
N SER A 44 9.09 1.31 0.24
CA SER A 44 10.28 0.44 0.11
C SER A 44 9.93 -1.06 0.18
N GLN A 45 8.77 -1.41 0.72
CA GLN A 45 8.25 -2.77 0.82
C GLN A 45 7.13 -3.06 -0.18
N GLY A 46 6.87 -2.16 -1.13
CA GLY A 46 5.78 -2.31 -2.10
C GLY A 46 4.39 -2.01 -1.54
N ILE A 47 4.28 -1.41 -0.35
CA ILE A 47 3.02 -1.11 0.32
C ILE A 47 2.62 0.34 0.06
N PHE A 48 1.33 0.60 -0.18
CA PHE A 48 0.82 1.97 -0.37
C PHE A 48 -0.47 2.23 0.43
N PRO A 49 -0.69 3.47 0.91
CA PRO A 49 -1.94 3.83 1.57
C PRO A 49 -3.01 4.16 0.53
N TRP A 50 -4.23 3.63 0.71
CA TRP A 50 -5.39 3.97 -0.13
C TRP A 50 -6.68 3.74 0.65
N TYR A 51 -7.49 4.78 0.86
CA TYR A 51 -8.67 4.72 1.74
C TYR A 51 -9.60 5.90 1.45
N SER A 52 -10.89 5.80 1.80
CA SER A 52 -11.87 6.88 1.66
C SER A 52 -11.80 7.84 2.86
N ASN A 53 -12.43 9.02 2.77
CA ASN A 53 -12.35 10.03 3.84
C ASN A 53 -12.82 9.53 5.22
N ASP A 54 -13.83 8.66 5.26
CA ASP A 54 -14.40 8.12 6.50
C ASP A 54 -13.75 6.80 6.94
N ASP A 55 -12.83 6.27 6.14
CA ASP A 55 -12.10 5.05 6.46
C ASP A 55 -10.87 5.36 7.32
N PRO A 56 -10.46 4.44 8.21
CA PRO A 56 -9.11 4.49 8.75
C PRO A 56 -8.08 4.36 7.61
N ILE A 57 -6.82 4.74 7.86
CA ILE A 57 -5.75 4.51 6.88
C ILE A 57 -5.66 3.01 6.58
N LEU A 58 -5.87 2.63 5.32
CA LEU A 58 -5.70 1.25 4.84
C LEU A 58 -4.41 1.15 4.02
N TRP A 59 -3.67 0.07 4.21
CA TRP A 59 -2.40 -0.19 3.55
C TRP A 59 -2.50 -1.44 2.68
N TRP A 60 -2.02 -1.33 1.43
CA TRP A 60 -2.26 -2.30 0.37
C TRP A 60 -0.97 -2.79 -0.28
N SER A 61 -0.97 -4.05 -0.71
CA SER A 61 0.04 -4.69 -1.54
C SER A 61 -0.61 -5.82 -2.38
N PRO A 62 -1.32 -5.49 -3.47
CA PRO A 62 -2.06 -6.45 -4.30
C PRO A 62 -1.15 -7.41 -5.07
N ASP A 63 -1.68 -8.59 -5.36
CA ASP A 63 -1.02 -9.63 -6.17
C ASP A 63 -2.03 -10.23 -7.17
N PRO A 64 -1.91 -9.95 -8.48
CA PRO A 64 -0.76 -9.34 -9.16
C PRO A 64 -0.67 -7.81 -9.03
N ARG A 65 0.57 -7.28 -9.09
CA ARG A 65 0.84 -5.83 -9.06
C ARG A 65 0.86 -5.23 -10.47
N LEU A 66 0.04 -4.20 -10.69
CA LEU A 66 0.12 -3.39 -11.92
C LEU A 66 1.44 -2.63 -11.99
N VAL A 67 2.14 -2.78 -13.12
CA VAL A 67 3.37 -2.05 -13.44
C VAL A 67 3.30 -1.55 -14.88
N ILE A 68 3.95 -0.42 -15.15
CA ILE A 68 4.15 0.12 -16.50
C ILE A 68 5.65 0.12 -16.75
N PHE A 69 6.07 -0.60 -17.78
CA PHE A 69 7.44 -0.53 -18.28
C PHE A 69 7.54 0.72 -19.17
N PRO A 70 8.40 1.71 -18.84
CA PRO A 70 8.49 2.96 -19.59
C PRO A 70 8.72 2.73 -21.10
N GLU A 71 9.52 1.73 -21.46
CA GLU A 71 9.83 1.34 -22.83
C GLU A 71 8.68 0.64 -23.58
N LYS A 72 7.61 0.24 -22.86
CA LYS A 72 6.40 -0.37 -23.43
C LYS A 72 5.20 0.57 -23.39
N LEU A 73 5.41 1.85 -23.11
CA LEU A 73 4.33 2.84 -23.13
C LEU A 73 3.71 2.91 -24.53
N HIS A 74 2.42 2.63 -24.62
CA HIS A 74 1.66 2.76 -25.87
C HIS A 74 1.10 4.17 -25.99
N ILE A 75 1.61 4.94 -26.96
CA ILE A 75 1.11 6.27 -27.32
C ILE A 75 0.23 6.11 -28.57
N SER A 76 -1.06 6.39 -28.44
CA SER A 76 -1.99 6.28 -29.57
C SER A 76 -1.78 7.44 -30.56
N LYS A 77 -2.25 7.29 -31.80
CA LYS A 77 -2.10 8.31 -32.85
C LYS A 77 -2.84 9.62 -32.56
N SER A 78 -3.82 9.59 -31.66
CA SER A 78 -4.69 10.73 -31.33
C SER A 78 -4.29 11.44 -30.04
N LEU A 79 -3.24 10.96 -29.35
CA LEU A 79 -2.63 11.62 -28.21
C LEU A 79 -1.58 12.63 -28.69
#